data_AF-J0K331-F1
#
_entry.id   AF-J0K331-F1
#
_cell.length_a   1.000
_cell.length_b   1.000
_cell.length_c   1.000
_cell.angle_alpha   90.00
_cell.angle_beta   90.00
_cell.angle_gamma   90.00
#
_symmetry.space_group_name_H-M   'P 1'
#
loop_
_entity.id
_entity.type
_entity.pdbx_description
1 polymer ?
#
loop_
_entity_poly.entity_id
_entity_poly.type
_entity_poly.pdbx_seq_one_letter_code
_entity_poly.pdbx_strand_id
1 'polypeptide(L)' 'MAGQASVFIFPDLNAGNIAYKAVQRSAKAVAIGPILQGLNKPINDLSRGALVEDIINTVLISAIQAQD' A
#
# COMPACT_ATOMS: atom_id res chain seq x y z
N MET A 1 3.74 -6.85 -24.45
CA MET A 1 4.91 -7.61 -23.98
C MET A 1 4.61 -8.10 -22.57
N ALA A 2 4.85 -9.37 -22.26
CA ALA A 2 4.66 -9.93 -20.91
C ALA A 2 6.01 -9.97 -20.15
N GLY A 3 5.97 -9.94 -18.82
CA GLY A 3 7.16 -10.06 -17.95
C GLY A 3 7.75 -8.75 -17.41
N GLN A 4 7.09 -7.61 -17.62
CA GLN A 4 7.55 -6.28 -17.17
C GLN A 4 6.51 -5.53 -16.31
N ALA A 5 5.55 -6.26 -15.73
CA ALA A 5 4.50 -5.64 -14.91
C ALA A 5 5.09 -5.07 -13.60
N SER A 6 4.73 -3.81 -13.28
CA SER A 6 5.04 -3.14 -12.01
C SER A 6 3.81 -2.93 -11.13
N VAL A 7 2.60 -3.05 -11.70
CA VAL A 7 1.32 -2.94 -11.00
C VAL A 7 0.57 -4.26 -11.13
N PHE A 8 0.11 -4.79 -10.00
CA PHE A 8 -0.62 -6.06 -9.92
C PHE A 8 -2.03 -5.81 -9.39
N ILE A 9 -3.04 -6.04 -10.23
CA ILE A 9 -4.46 -5.95 -9.85
C ILE A 9 -4.97 -7.35 -9.55
N PHE A 10 -5.52 -7.55 -8.36
CA PHE A 10 -6.00 -8.85 -7.88
C PHE A 10 -7.52 -9.00 -8.08
N PRO A 11 -8.02 -10.23 -8.30
CA PRO A 11 -9.44 -10.47 -8.55
C PRO A 11 -10.32 -10.22 -7.33
N ASP A 12 -9.75 -10.34 -6.12
CA ASP A 12 -10.45 -10.10 -4.86
C ASP A 12 -9.48 -9.74 -3.71
N LEU A 13 -10.05 -9.38 -2.57
CA LEU A 13 -9.33 -8.99 -1.37
C LEU A 13 -8.49 -10.12 -0.77
N ASN A 14 -8.92 -11.37 -0.87
CA ASN A 14 -8.19 -12.51 -0.32
C ASN A 14 -6.90 -12.74 -1.13
N ALA A 15 -7.00 -12.76 -2.46
CA ALA A 15 -5.87 -12.90 -3.35
C ALA A 15 -4.84 -11.78 -3.13
N GLY A 16 -5.29 -10.52 -3.07
CA GLY A 16 -4.42 -9.37 -2.79
C GLY A 16 -3.76 -9.46 -1.42
N ASN A 17 -4.53 -9.73 -0.36
CA ASN A 17 -4.03 -9.81 1.01
C ASN A 17 -3.03 -10.95 1.23
N ILE A 18 -3.28 -12.11 0.62
CA ILE A 18 -2.36 -13.25 0.68
C ILE A 18 -1.08 -12.90 -0.08
N ALA A 19 -1.19 -12.38 -1.30
CA ALA A 19 -0.04 -12.10 -2.15
C ALA A 19 0.92 -11.08 -1.53
N TYR A 20 0.43 -9.92 -1.06
CA TYR A 20 1.33 -8.91 -0.51
C TYR A 20 2.02 -9.38 0.78
N LYS A 21 1.30 -10.11 1.66
CA LYS A 21 1.88 -10.67 2.89
C LYS A 21 2.87 -11.79 2.59
N ALA A 22 2.59 -12.64 1.60
CA ALA A 22 3.49 -13.68 1.17
C ALA A 22 4.80 -13.07 0.68
N VAL A 23 4.75 -12.11 -0.24
CA VAL A 23 5.93 -11.41 -0.78
C VAL A 23 6.69 -10.65 0.32
N GLN A 24 5.99 -9.90 1.17
CA GLN A 24 6.60 -9.20 2.32
C GLN A 24 7.42 -10.17 3.18
N ARG A 25 6.87 -11.35 3.48
CA ARG A 25 7.51 -12.33 4.38
C ARG A 25 8.57 -13.18 3.69
N SER A 26 8.32 -13.62 2.46
CA SER A 26 9.21 -14.54 1.73
C SER A 26 10.38 -13.83 1.07
N ALA A 27 10.15 -12.62 0.53
CA ALA A 27 11.15 -11.83 -0.17
C ALA A 27 11.72 -10.68 0.66
N LYS A 28 11.23 -10.51 1.91
CA LYS A 28 11.57 -9.37 2.78
C LYS A 28 11.30 -8.01 2.11
N ALA A 29 10.31 -7.98 1.22
CA ALA A 29 9.92 -6.75 0.54
C ALA A 29 9.30 -5.77 1.56
N VAL A 30 9.54 -4.48 1.36
CA VAL A 30 8.91 -3.42 2.15
C VAL A 30 7.44 -3.31 1.70
N ALA A 31 6.52 -3.37 2.66
CA ALA A 31 5.10 -3.14 2.42
C ALA A 31 4.68 -1.85 3.13
N ILE A 32 4.25 -0.85 2.35
CA ILE A 32 3.71 0.41 2.85
C ILE A 32 2.21 0.45 2.56
N GLY A 33 1.39 0.64 3.59
CA GLY A 33 -0.07 0.75 3.45
C GLY A 33 -0.85 0.10 4.61
N PRO A 34 -2.19 -0.01 4.47
CA PRO A 34 -2.97 0.28 3.26
C PRO A 34 -3.01 1.77 2.89
N ILE A 35 -3.02 2.07 1.59
CA ILE A 35 -3.21 3.43 1.05
C ILE A 35 -4.53 3.47 0.28
N LEU A 36 -5.42 4.39 0.66
CA LEU A 36 -6.71 4.58 0.03
C LEU A 36 -6.57 5.44 -1.24
N GLN A 37 -7.32 5.07 -2.28
CA GLN A 37 -7.33 5.76 -3.56
C GLN A 37 -8.78 6.03 -3.99
N GLY A 38 -9.01 7.09 -4.78
CA GLY A 38 -10.33 7.43 -5.33
C GLY A 38 -11.21 8.34 -4.47
N LEU A 39 -10.67 8.95 -3.41
CA LEU A 39 -11.38 9.93 -2.59
C LEU A 39 -11.16 11.36 -3.12
N ASN A 40 -12.13 12.26 -2.90
CA ASN A 40 -12.01 13.69 -3.28
C ASN A 40 -10.92 14.45 -2.50
N LYS A 41 -10.53 13.93 -1.33
CA LYS A 41 -9.41 14.41 -0.51
C LYS A 41 -8.72 13.19 0.09
N PRO A 42 -7.39 13.21 0.24
CA PRO A 42 -6.65 12.08 0.77
C PRO A 42 -6.96 11.88 2.24
N ILE A 43 -7.43 10.68 2.55
CA ILE A 43 -7.64 10.17 3.90
C ILE A 43 -7.05 8.78 3.88
N ASN A 44 -6.18 8.47 4.84
CA ASN A 44 -5.57 7.15 4.97
C ASN A 44 -5.76 6.63 6.39
N ASP A 45 -5.90 5.32 6.51
CA ASP A 45 -6.00 4.63 7.79
C ASP A 45 -4.63 4.07 8.19
N LEU A 46 -4.39 4.01 9.50
CA LEU A 46 -3.18 3.41 10.06
C LEU A 46 -3.54 2.12 10.75
N SER A 47 -2.71 1.10 10.54
CA SER A 47 -2.83 -0.14 11.31
C SER A 47 -2.64 0.15 12.80
N ARG A 48 -3.40 -0.53 13.67
CA ARG A 48 -3.30 -0.38 15.14
C ARG A 48 -1.88 -0.57 15.71
N GLY A 49 -1.02 -1.30 15.01
CA GLY A 49 0.37 -1.55 15.38
C GLY A 49 1.40 -0.72 14.61
N ALA A 50 0.99 0.40 13.99
CA ALA A 50 1.88 1.25 13.19
C ALA A 50 3.07 1.76 14.02
N LEU A 51 4.26 1.67 13.43
CA LEU A 51 5.47 2.27 13.94
C LEU A 51 5.54 3.75 13.54
N VAL A 52 6.42 4.51 14.18
CA VAL A 52 6.65 5.93 13.84
C VAL A 52 6.97 6.11 12.35
N GLU A 53 7.76 5.20 11.79
CA GLU A 53 8.09 5.21 10.36
C GLU A 53 6.86 5.01 9.46
N ASP A 54 5.94 4.13 9.83
CA ASP A 54 4.69 3.91 9.09
C ASP A 54 3.82 5.17 9.07
N ILE A 55 3.77 5.89 10.20
CA ILE A 55 3.04 7.16 10.33
C ILE A 55 3.66 8.21 9.42
N ILE A 56 4.98 8.37 9.47
CA ILE A 56 5.72 9.34 8.63
C ILE A 56 5.46 9.03 7.16
N ASN A 57 5.64 7.77 6.74
CA ASN A 57 5.43 7.37 5.35
C ASN A 57 3.99 7.61 4.89
N THR A 58 3.00 7.31 5.73
CA THR A 58 1.58 7.53 5.42
C THR A 58 1.25 9.01 5.29
N VAL A 59 1.80 9.87 6.15
CA VAL A 59 1.64 11.33 6.04
C VAL A 59 2.27 11.86 4.76
N LEU A 60 3.49 11.41 4.43
CA LEU A 60 4.17 11.82 3.19
C LEU A 60 3.37 11.42 1.95
N ILE A 61 2.89 10.17 1.89
CA ILE A 61 2.03 9.70 0.80
C ILE A 61 0.74 10.52 0.73
N SER A 62 0.08 10.76 1.87
CA SER A 62 -1.16 11.56 1.90
C SER A 62 -0.93 12.99 1.41
N ALA A 63 0.22 13.60 1.72
CA ALA A 63 0.57 14.93 1.24
C ALA A 63 0.85 14.96 -0.27
N ILE A 64 1.43 13.89 -0.82
CA ILE A 64 1.61 13.74 -2.27
C ILE A 64 0.24 13.56 -2.95
N GLN A 65 -0.62 12.69 -2.42
CA GLN A 65 -1.99 12.49 -2.92
C GLN A 65 -2.85 13.77 -2.90
N ALA A 66 -2.49 14.78 -2.10
CA ALA A 66 -3.19 16.07 -2.03
C ALA A 66 -2.73 17.08 -3.11
N GLN A 67 -1.62 16.80 -3.80
CA GLN A 67 -1.08 17.67 -4.85
C GLN A 67 -1.75 17.44 -6.21
N ASP A 68 -2.34 16.26 -6.39
CA ASP A 68 -3.15 15.87 -7.55
C ASP A 68 -4.63 16.23 -7.34
#